data_AF-A0A2I1G4E6-F1
#
_entry.id   AF-A0A2I1G4E6-F1
#
_cell.length_a   1.000
_cell.length_b   1.000
_cell.length_c   1.000
_cell.angle_alpha   90.00
_cell.angle_beta   90.00
_cell.angle_gamma   90.00
#
_symmetry.space_group_name_H-M   'P 1'
#
loop_
_entity.id
_entity.type
_entity.pdbx_description
1 polymer ?
#
loop_
_entity_poly.entity_id
_entity_poly.type
_entity_poly.pdbx_seq_one_letter_code
_entity_poly.pdbx_strand_id
1 'polypeptide(L)'
;MDDDYSDYRSLWIIGSDHYIYKYSTNKKYIAISESPFKQIKVFNDQYIIGIDINNNLWKYRDGNWVLIRNNVKYATLNYLGEIYFIDNDNLVFKMKS
;
A
#
# COMPACT_ATOMS: atom_id res chain seq x y z
N MET A 1 19.70 -16.97 25.22
CA MET A 1 19.20 -15.73 24.62
C MET A 1 19.94 -15.59 23.30
N ASP A 2 19.30 -16.01 22.23
CA ASP A 2 19.65 -15.61 20.86
C ASP A 2 18.30 -15.28 20.25
N ASP A 3 17.91 -14.02 20.36
CA ASP A 3 16.70 -13.51 19.73
C ASP A 3 16.91 -13.63 18.22
N ASP A 4 16.22 -14.60 17.62
CA ASP A 4 16.13 -14.79 16.17
C ASP A 4 15.39 -13.58 15.56
N TYR A 5 16.11 -12.47 15.46
CA TYR A 5 15.67 -11.21 14.84
C TYR A 5 15.68 -11.31 13.31
N SER A 6 15.58 -12.52 12.75
CA SER A 6 15.50 -12.75 11.32
C SER A 6 14.11 -12.36 10.78
N ASP A 7 14.00 -11.07 10.51
CA ASP A 7 13.66 -10.62 9.17
C ASP A 7 12.19 -10.73 8.71
N TYR A 8 11.25 -10.32 9.56
CA TYR A 8 9.88 -9.93 9.13
C TYR A 8 9.82 -8.58 8.39
N ARG A 9 10.96 -8.03 7.97
CA ARG A 9 11.02 -6.73 7.27
C ARG A 9 10.84 -6.96 5.78
N SER A 10 9.57 -6.98 5.36
CA SER A 10 9.28 -6.90 3.93
C SER A 10 9.39 -5.44 3.46
N LEU A 11 10.14 -5.23 2.38
CA LEU A 11 10.20 -3.93 1.71
C LEU A 11 9.21 -3.96 0.55
N TRP A 12 8.34 -2.95 0.49
CA TRP A 12 7.41 -2.78 -0.61
C TRP A 12 7.78 -1.55 -1.43
N ILE A 13 7.85 -1.73 -2.74
CA ILE A 13 8.25 -0.67 -3.68
C ILE A 13 7.28 -0.61 -4.85
N ILE A 14 7.20 0.57 -5.47
CA ILE A 14 6.69 0.71 -6.83
C ILE A 14 7.90 0.69 -7.76
N GLY A 15 7.91 -0.26 -8.70
CA GLY A 15 8.94 -0.38 -9.72
C GLY A 15 8.84 0.75 -10.76
N SER A 16 9.85 0.85 -11.63
CA SER A 16 9.84 1.84 -12.73
C SER A 16 8.71 1.59 -13.75
N ASP A 17 8.17 0.37 -13.80
CA ASP A 17 7.01 -0.02 -14.57
C ASP A 17 5.67 0.25 -13.86
N HIS A 18 5.73 0.92 -12.69
CA HIS A 18 4.60 1.26 -11.84
C HIS A 18 3.91 0.07 -11.16
N TYR A 19 4.47 -1.15 -11.21
CA TYR A 19 3.92 -2.28 -10.47
C TYR A 19 4.44 -2.32 -9.03
N ILE A 20 3.65 -2.90 -8.13
CA ILE A 20 4.01 -3.07 -6.73
C ILE A 20 4.75 -4.38 -6.55
N TYR A 21 5.92 -4.31 -5.92
CA TYR A 21 6.73 -5.48 -5.58
C TYR A 21 6.92 -5.59 -4.07
N LYS A 22 6.84 -6.83 -3.56
CA LYS A 22 7.24 -7.18 -2.19
C LYS A 22 8.60 -7.87 -2.24
N TYR A 23 9.57 -7.32 -1.51
CA TYR A 23 10.88 -7.89 -1.29
C TYR A 23 10.90 -8.57 0.09
N SER A 24 11.06 -9.89 0.08
CA SER A 24 11.34 -10.68 1.28
C SER A 24 12.82 -11.03 1.30
N THR A 25 13.35 -11.25 2.50
CA THR A 25 14.78 -11.36 2.84
C THR A 25 15.51 -12.51 2.15
N ASN A 26 14.75 -13.45 1.59
CA ASN A 26 15.21 -14.46 0.63
C ASN A 26 15.42 -13.93 -0.82
N LYS A 27 15.54 -12.61 -1.01
CA LYS A 27 15.82 -11.91 -2.28
C LYS A 27 14.85 -12.17 -3.43
N LYS A 28 13.63 -12.66 -3.16
CA LYS A 28 12.62 -12.89 -4.20
C LYS A 28 11.76 -11.64 -4.39
N TYR A 29 11.73 -11.12 -5.61
CA TYR A 29 10.79 -10.11 -6.07
C TYR A 29 9.50 -10.81 -6.47
N ILE A 30 8.39 -10.47 -5.80
CA ILE A 30 7.07 -10.94 -6.20
C ILE A 30 6.26 -9.71 -6.58
N ALA A 31 5.76 -9.68 -7.82
CA ALA A 31 4.78 -8.68 -8.24
C ALA A 31 3.46 -8.98 -7.52
N ILE A 32 2.92 -7.97 -6.83
CA ILE A 32 1.71 -8.09 -6.01
C ILE A 32 0.55 -7.28 -6.59
N SER A 33 0.79 -6.38 -7.54
CA SER A 33 -0.28 -5.69 -8.24
C SER A 33 -0.51 -6.28 -9.63
N GLU A 34 -1.78 -6.40 -10.01
CA GLU A 34 -2.20 -6.75 -11.37
C GLU A 34 -2.31 -5.51 -12.27
N SER A 35 -2.12 -4.31 -11.70
CA SER A 35 -2.24 -3.03 -12.39
C SER A 35 -1.21 -2.01 -11.88
N PRO A 36 -0.96 -0.92 -12.65
CA PRO A 36 -0.05 0.17 -12.26
C PRO A 36 -0.52 1.03 -11.08
N PHE A 37 0.42 1.37 -10.20
CA PHE A 37 0.26 2.25 -9.04
C PHE A 37 1.23 3.42 -9.07
N LYS A 38 0.80 4.57 -8.55
CA LYS A 38 1.63 5.77 -8.38
C LYS A 38 1.99 6.05 -6.92
N GLN A 39 1.33 5.40 -5.97
CA GLN A 39 1.63 5.50 -4.55
C GLN A 39 1.35 4.19 -3.83
N ILE A 40 2.20 3.84 -2.87
CA ILE A 40 1.98 2.78 -1.91
C ILE A 40 2.31 3.27 -0.49
N LYS A 41 1.51 2.84 0.49
CA LYS A 41 1.82 2.99 1.91
C LYS A 41 1.61 1.67 2.61
N VAL A 42 2.66 1.25 3.32
CA VAL A 42 2.72 0.00 4.08
C VAL A 42 3.11 0.36 5.50
N PHE A 43 2.23 0.07 6.47
CA PHE A 43 2.56 0.18 7.88
C PHE A 43 2.95 -1.19 8.45
N ASN A 44 2.16 -2.22 8.16
CA ASN A 44 2.43 -3.63 8.43
C ASN A 44 1.66 -4.49 7.42
N ASP A 45 1.76 -5.82 7.51
CA ASP A 45 1.07 -6.73 6.58
C ASP A 45 -0.48 -6.64 6.62
N GLN A 46 -1.08 -5.98 7.62
CA GLN A 46 -2.53 -5.76 7.72
C GLN A 46 -2.99 -4.42 7.14
N TYR A 47 -2.08 -3.43 7.11
CA TYR A 47 -2.40 -2.06 6.73
C TYR A 47 -1.54 -1.60 5.56
N ILE A 48 -2.04 -1.98 4.37
CA ILE A 48 -1.43 -1.68 3.08
C ILE A 48 -2.49 -1.01 2.21
N ILE A 49 -2.15 0.17 1.70
CA ILE A 49 -2.96 0.90 0.72
C ILE A 49 -2.09 1.30 -0.48
N GLY A 50 -2.75 1.48 -1.61
CA GLY A 50 -2.14 1.96 -2.84
C GLY A 50 -3.09 2.87 -3.59
N ILE A 51 -2.52 3.79 -4.38
CA ILE A 51 -3.27 4.59 -5.33
C ILE A 51 -2.82 4.20 -6.74
N ASP A 52 -3.78 3.78 -7.55
CA ASP A 52 -3.52 3.47 -8.95
C ASP A 52 -3.29 4.74 -9.79
N ILE A 53 -2.84 4.55 -11.02
CA ILE A 53 -2.60 5.67 -11.95
C ILE A 53 -3.89 6.45 -12.30
N ASN A 54 -5.07 5.90 -12.03
CA ASN A 54 -6.38 6.50 -12.30
C ASN A 54 -6.96 7.28 -11.10
N ASN A 55 -6.18 7.48 -10.03
CA ASN A 55 -6.62 8.09 -8.78
C ASN A 55 -7.67 7.26 -8.02
N ASN A 56 -7.62 5.93 -8.12
CA ASN A 56 -8.40 5.07 -7.25
C ASN A 56 -7.54 4.60 -6.09
N LEU A 57 -8.10 4.68 -4.89
CA LEU A 57 -7.53 4.17 -3.67
C LEU A 57 -7.96 2.71 -3.48
N TRP A 58 -6.97 1.86 -3.24
CA TRP A 58 -7.12 0.42 -3.04
C TRP A 58 -6.53 0.01 -1.70
N LYS A 59 -7.14 -0.99 -1.06
CA LYS A 59 -6.62 -1.66 0.13
C LYS A 59 -6.18 -3.06 -0.25
N TYR A 60 -4.97 -3.46 0.15
CA TYR A 60 -4.52 -4.83 -0.02
C TYR A 60 -4.97 -5.68 1.17
N ARG A 61 -5.64 -6.79 0.91
CA ARG A 61 -6.15 -7.72 1.91
C ARG A 61 -6.19 -9.13 1.34
N ASP A 62 -5.68 -10.09 2.11
CA ASP A 62 -5.78 -11.53 1.79
C ASP A 62 -5.32 -11.87 0.36
N GLY A 63 -4.22 -11.26 -0.09
CA GLY A 63 -3.66 -11.49 -1.43
C GLY A 63 -4.22 -10.62 -2.54
N ASN A 64 -5.22 -9.78 -2.26
CA ASN A 64 -6.00 -9.07 -3.28
C ASN A 64 -6.06 -7.57 -3.04
N TRP A 65 -6.13 -6.79 -4.12
CA TRP A 65 -6.42 -5.36 -4.05
C TRP A 65 -7.93 -5.11 -4.15
N VAL A 66 -8.49 -4.46 -3.15
CA VAL A 66 -9.91 -4.12 -3.08
C VAL A 66 -10.08 -2.62 -3.23
N LEU A 67 -10.91 -2.20 -4.18
CA LEU A 67 -11.24 -0.79 -4.40
C LEU A 67 -11.98 -0.26 -3.18
N ILE A 68 -11.51 0.86 -2.62
CA ILE A 68 -12.17 1.50 -1.48
C ILE A 68 -12.70 2.90 -1.81
N ARG A 69 -12.08 3.61 -2.76
CA ARG A 69 -12.54 4.95 -3.14
C ARG A 69 -11.99 5.41 -4.49
N ASN A 70 -12.79 6.13 -5.26
CA ASN A 70 -12.34 6.84 -6.47
C ASN A 70 -11.96 8.29 -6.13
N ASN A 71 -11.32 9.01 -7.05
CA ASN A 71 -10.99 10.43 -6.91
C ASN A 71 -10.03 10.73 -5.74
N VAL A 72 -8.99 9.92 -5.56
CA VAL A 72 -7.98 10.08 -4.50
C VAL A 72 -6.61 10.37 -5.10
N LYS A 73 -6.08 11.55 -4.80
CA LYS A 73 -4.78 12.04 -5.30
C LYS A 73 -3.62 11.45 -4.51
N TYR A 74 -3.72 11.47 -3.17
CA TYR A 74 -2.74 10.96 -2.21
C TYR A 74 -3.42 10.41 -0.97
N ALA A 75 -2.85 9.40 -0.33
CA ALA A 75 -3.36 8.82 0.90
C ALA A 75 -2.24 8.33 1.83
N THR A 76 -2.56 8.27 3.12
CA THR A 76 -1.74 7.66 4.17
C THR A 76 -2.66 6.97 5.19
N LEU A 77 -2.08 6.17 6.07
CA LEU A 77 -2.81 5.50 7.14
C LEU A 77 -2.01 5.50 8.45
N ASN A 78 -2.70 5.27 9.57
CA ASN A 78 -2.09 5.13 10.90
C ASN A 78 -2.17 3.70 11.44
N TYR A 79 -1.64 3.48 12.65
CA TYR A 79 -1.60 2.17 13.32
C TYR A 79 -2.99 1.63 13.73
N LEU A 80 -4.03 2.46 13.67
CA LEU A 80 -5.42 2.05 13.90
C LEU A 80 -6.14 1.67 12.59
N GLY A 81 -5.44 1.70 11.45
CA GLY A 81 -6.03 1.46 10.13
C GLY A 81 -6.84 2.63 9.59
N GLU A 82 -6.84 3.79 10.26
CA GLU A 82 -7.54 4.97 9.77
C GLU A 82 -6.81 5.57 8.56
N ILE A 83 -7.55 5.88 7.51
CA ILE A 83 -7.01 6.38 6.25
C ILE A 83 -7.28 7.89 6.17
N TYR A 84 -6.24 8.63 5.81
CA TYR A 84 -6.29 10.06 5.54
C TYR A 84 -5.93 10.27 4.08
N PHE A 85 -6.72 11.06 3.35
CA PHE A 85 -6.47 11.24 1.94
C PHE A 85 -6.82 12.64 1.46
N ILE A 86 -6.21 13.00 0.33
CA ILE A 86 -6.44 14.23 -0.42
C ILE A 86 -7.09 13.82 -1.73
N ASP A 87 -8.23 14.42 -2.08
CA ASP A 87 -8.89 14.17 -3.37
C ASP A 87 -8.27 15.01 -4.52
N ASN A 88 -8.83 14.90 -5.72
CA ASN A 88 -8.32 15.67 -6.86
C ASN A 88 -8.66 17.17 -6.79
N ASP A 89 -9.63 17.57 -5.96
CA ASP A 89 -9.97 18.97 -5.67
C ASP A 89 -9.11 19.56 -4.53
N ASN A 90 -8.16 18.77 -4.01
CA ASN A 90 -7.27 19.09 -2.90
C ASN A 90 -7.97 19.26 -1.54
N LEU A 91 -9.14 18.65 -1.37
CA LEU A 91 -9.82 18.56 -0.09
C LEU A 91 -9.26 17.40 0.73
N VAL A 92 -9.18 17.59 2.05
CA VAL A 92 -8.60 16.62 3.00
C VAL A 92 -9.72 15.89 3.74
N PHE A 93 -9.64 14.56 3.77
CA PHE A 93 -10.63 13.71 4.41
C PHE A 93 -10.00 12.67 5.33
N LYS A 94 -10.83 12.16 6.25
CA LYS A 94 -10.56 10.99 7.08
C LYS A 94 -11.60 9.92 6.81
N MET A 95 -11.15 8.68 6.64
CA MET A 95 -11.98 7.50 6.49
C MET A 95 -11.66 6.52 7.62
N LYS A 96 -12.68 6.11 8.38
CA LYS A 96 -12.56 5.01 9.33
C LYS A 96 -12.64 3.70 8.57
N SER A 97 -11.73 2.78 8.89
CA SER A 97 -11.71 1.42 8.34
C SER A 97 -12.87 0.56 8.85
#